data_AF-A0A0G3EK78-F1
#
_entry.id   AF-A0A0G3EK78-F1
#
_cell.length_a   1.000
_cell.length_b   1.000
_cell.length_c   1.000
_cell.angle_alpha   90.00
_cell.angle_beta   90.00
_cell.angle_gamma   90.00
#
_symmetry.space_group_name_H-M   'P 1'
#
loop_
_entity.id
_entity.type
_entity.pdbx_description
1 polymer ?
#
loop_
_entity_poly.entity_id
_entity_poly.type
_entity_poly.pdbx_seq_one_letter_code
_entity_poly.pdbx_strand_id
1 'polypeptide(L)'
;MRAADRYRDRRAVEYGITLTPGGGARIDWTRRYFGSAYTSFHREFAEMIPEERRRHFERLVSSIAQSAAREGEPRAEYTTYPGVQTITVTADPYAVRDGDLLYFTLPDGMTDLLRCDADERTLPLYRDTFHRELMRFRIRVPEGFSPVRDEGRRAIMLPDGVSTITRASAYDPDSRIWTIEYEADLRPAVTEARDYDRLLEIGRELALPAERTVIMRKNGS
;
A
#
# COMPACT_ATOMS: atom_id res chain seq x y z
N MET A 1 6.40 16.14 -25.28
CA MET A 1 7.39 16.67 -24.33
C MET A 1 7.47 15.70 -23.14
N ARG A 2 8.52 14.88 -23.02
CA ARG A 2 8.68 13.94 -21.89
C ARG A 2 9.21 14.72 -20.68
N ALA A 3 8.40 14.88 -19.64
CA ALA A 3 8.92 15.31 -18.34
C ALA A 3 10.05 14.37 -17.91
N ALA A 4 11.15 14.92 -17.37
CA ALA A 4 12.23 14.10 -16.81
C ALA A 4 11.64 13.11 -15.79
N ASP A 5 12.11 11.87 -15.79
CA ASP A 5 11.49 10.72 -15.10
C ASP A 5 11.20 10.98 -13.60
N ARG A 6 11.99 11.87 -12.97
CA ARG A 6 11.82 12.35 -11.59
C ARG A 6 10.59 13.23 -11.30
N TYR A 7 9.88 13.69 -12.34
CA TYR A 7 8.69 14.55 -12.24
C TYR A 7 7.41 13.88 -12.73
N ARG A 8 7.46 12.60 -13.08
CA ARG A 8 6.24 11.89 -13.47
C ARG A 8 5.33 11.72 -12.27
N ASP A 9 4.03 11.90 -12.52
CA ASP A 9 2.99 11.64 -11.54
C ASP A 9 3.12 10.21 -11.04
N ARG A 10 3.42 10.10 -9.74
CA ARG A 10 3.55 8.84 -9.02
C ARG A 10 3.19 9.08 -7.58
N ARG A 11 2.54 8.10 -6.97
CA ARG A 11 2.44 7.97 -5.52
C ARG A 11 3.36 6.84 -5.08
N ALA A 12 4.19 7.10 -4.07
CA ALA A 12 4.99 6.05 -3.45
C ALA A 12 4.67 5.98 -1.95
N VAL A 13 4.34 4.79 -1.46
CA VAL A 13 4.07 4.53 -0.04
C VAL A 13 5.00 3.42 0.43
N GLU A 14 5.61 3.62 1.58
CA GLU A 14 6.55 2.69 2.19
C GLU A 14 6.17 2.44 3.65
N TYR A 15 6.11 1.17 4.01
CA TYR A 15 5.85 0.68 5.36
C TYR A 15 7.07 -0.11 5.84
N GLY A 16 7.73 0.34 6.90
CA GLY A 16 8.69 -0.45 7.65
C GLY A 16 7.98 -1.08 8.84
N ILE A 17 7.79 -2.40 8.85
CA ILE A 17 7.08 -3.11 9.91
C ILE A 17 8.10 -3.95 10.68
N THR A 18 8.29 -3.67 11.96
CA THR A 18 9.10 -4.51 12.85
C THR A 18 8.20 -5.24 13.83
N LEU A 19 8.13 -6.55 13.70
CA LEU A 19 7.27 -7.41 14.52
C LEU A 19 8.03 -7.97 15.72
N THR A 20 7.32 -8.12 16.83
CA THR A 20 7.80 -8.87 18.00
C THR A 20 7.25 -10.31 17.95
N PRO A 21 7.93 -11.29 18.58
CA PRO A 21 7.40 -12.66 18.71
C PRO A 21 6.06 -12.76 19.46
N GLY A 22 5.69 -11.71 20.22
CA GLY A 22 4.43 -11.61 20.95
C GLY A 22 3.27 -11.07 20.12
N GLY A 23 3.54 -10.57 18.90
CA GLY A 23 2.52 -10.01 18.02
C GLY A 23 2.40 -8.48 18.07
N GLY A 24 3.22 -7.80 18.86
CA GLY A 24 3.34 -6.33 18.77
C GLY A 24 4.09 -5.90 17.51
N ALA A 25 3.88 -4.66 17.07
CA ALA A 25 4.59 -4.07 15.94
C ALA A 25 4.98 -2.61 16.18
N ARG A 26 6.12 -2.22 15.64
CA ARG A 26 6.46 -0.82 15.31
C ARG A 26 6.35 -0.65 13.81
N ILE A 27 5.63 0.37 13.36
CA ILE A 27 5.35 0.63 11.96
C ILE A 27 5.79 2.05 11.61
N ASP A 28 6.79 2.16 10.76
CA ASP A 28 7.22 3.41 10.13
C ASP A 28 6.52 3.55 8.78
N TRP A 29 5.75 4.61 8.61
CA TRP A 29 5.01 4.90 7.39
C TRP A 29 5.57 6.14 6.72
N THR A 30 5.82 6.05 5.41
CA THR A 30 6.27 7.17 4.59
C THR A 30 5.51 7.21 3.29
N ARG A 31 4.94 8.36 2.97
CA ARG A 31 4.31 8.63 1.67
C ARG A 31 5.01 9.78 0.97
N ARG A 32 5.33 9.56 -0.29
CA ARG A 32 6.00 10.54 -1.16
C ARG A 32 5.07 10.91 -2.32
N TYR A 33 4.95 12.21 -2.55
CA TYR A 33 4.09 12.82 -3.55
C TYR A 33 4.94 13.45 -4.64
N PHE A 34 4.64 13.14 -5.90
CA PHE A 34 5.35 13.63 -7.09
C PHE A 34 4.36 14.32 -8.04
N GLY A 35 4.86 15.23 -8.88
CA GLY A 35 4.06 15.91 -9.91
C GLY A 35 2.75 16.53 -9.41
N SER A 36 1.62 16.24 -10.05
CA SER A 36 0.30 16.77 -9.71
C SER A 36 -0.16 16.39 -8.29
N ALA A 37 0.25 15.22 -7.80
CA ALA A 37 -0.01 14.79 -6.43
C ALA A 37 0.76 15.65 -5.42
N TYR A 38 1.98 16.09 -5.75
CA TYR A 38 2.71 17.06 -4.94
C TYR A 38 2.00 18.41 -4.91
N THR A 39 1.56 18.93 -6.06
CA THR A 39 0.83 20.22 -6.10
C THR A 39 -0.43 20.19 -5.23
N SER A 40 -1.16 19.08 -5.28
CA SER A 40 -2.35 18.88 -4.44
C SER A 40 -2.00 18.82 -2.96
N PHE A 41 -1.00 18.02 -2.58
CA PHE A 41 -0.50 17.90 -1.21
C PHE A 41 0.04 19.24 -0.66
N HIS A 42 0.81 19.98 -1.46
CA HIS A 42 1.34 21.30 -1.09
C HIS A 42 0.23 22.28 -0.76
N ARG A 43 -0.76 22.42 -1.65
CA ARG A 43 -1.90 23.33 -1.44
C ARG A 43 -2.69 22.93 -0.21
N GLU A 44 -3.06 21.66 -0.10
CA GLU A 44 -3.82 21.13 1.04
C GLU A 44 -3.12 21.46 2.37
N PHE A 45 -1.83 21.12 2.51
CA PHE A 45 -1.11 21.35 3.76
C PHE A 45 -0.75 22.82 4.04
N ALA A 46 -0.64 23.66 3.01
CA ALA A 46 -0.41 25.09 3.15
C ALA A 46 -1.66 25.82 3.69
N GLU A 47 -2.86 25.35 3.33
CA GLU A 47 -4.13 25.94 3.74
C GLU A 47 -4.68 25.32 5.04
N MET A 48 -4.22 24.12 5.41
CA MET A 48 -4.69 23.37 6.58
C MET A 48 -4.30 24.01 7.91
N ILE A 49 -5.29 24.28 8.77
CA ILE A 49 -5.06 24.82 10.11
C ILE A 49 -4.54 23.74 11.08
N PRO A 50 -3.93 24.11 12.23
CA PRO A 50 -3.32 23.14 13.15
C PRO A 50 -4.24 22.01 13.62
N GLU A 51 -5.50 22.33 13.91
CA GLU A 51 -6.49 21.36 14.39
C GLU A 51 -6.89 20.35 13.30
N GLU A 52 -7.07 20.80 12.05
CA GLU A 52 -7.33 19.92 10.92
C GLU A 52 -6.13 19.00 10.66
N ARG A 53 -4.91 19.55 10.78
CA ARG A 53 -3.67 18.78 10.66
C ARG A 53 -3.56 17.70 11.73
N ARG A 54 -3.92 18.03 12.99
CA ARG A 54 -3.99 17.04 14.08
C ARG A 54 -4.96 15.91 13.73
N ARG A 55 -6.20 16.23 13.34
CA ARG A 55 -7.22 15.24 12.95
C ARG A 55 -6.82 14.41 11.74
N HIS A 56 -6.11 15.00 10.78
CA HIS A 56 -5.57 14.29 9.62
C HIS A 56 -4.62 13.19 10.05
N PHE A 57 -3.67 13.50 10.94
CA PHE A 57 -2.74 12.50 11.45
C PHE A 57 -3.41 11.47 12.35
N GLU A 58 -4.42 11.83 13.15
CA GLU A 58 -5.18 10.87 13.96
C GLU A 58 -5.95 9.86 13.10
N ARG A 59 -6.57 10.32 12.01
CA ARG A 59 -7.21 9.43 11.02
C ARG A 59 -6.20 8.49 10.38
N LEU A 60 -5.02 9.01 10.03
CA LEU A 60 -3.95 8.22 9.42
C LEU A 60 -3.39 7.15 10.38
N VAL A 61 -3.20 7.48 11.66
CA VAL A 61 -2.81 6.50 12.68
C VAL A 61 -3.86 5.40 12.79
N SER A 62 -5.13 5.79 12.89
CA SER A 62 -6.26 4.85 13.00
C SER A 62 -6.42 3.94 11.78
N SER A 63 -6.02 4.39 10.59
CA SER A 63 -6.06 3.57 9.38
C SER A 63 -4.96 2.51 9.31
N ILE A 64 -3.87 2.64 10.08
CA ILE A 64 -2.78 1.65 10.07
C ILE A 64 -3.19 0.39 10.85
N ALA A 65 -3.69 0.57 12.07
CA ALA A 65 -4.19 -0.51 12.91
C ALA A 65 -5.14 0.06 13.98
N GLN A 66 -6.11 -0.75 14.41
CA GLN A 66 -7.04 -0.34 15.47
C GLN A 66 -6.33 -0.07 16.81
N SER A 67 -5.27 -0.83 17.12
CA SER A 67 -4.43 -0.68 18.32
C SER A 67 -3.29 0.31 18.14
N ALA A 68 -3.23 1.03 17.00
CA ALA A 68 -2.12 1.93 16.71
C ALA A 68 -2.13 3.15 17.65
N ALA A 69 -1.01 3.35 18.33
CA ALA A 69 -0.68 4.57 19.04
C ALA A 69 0.46 5.27 18.32
N ARG A 70 0.37 6.60 18.19
CA ARG A 70 1.42 7.40 17.57
C ARG A 70 2.67 7.38 18.43
N GLU A 71 3.82 7.15 17.81
CA GLU A 71 5.12 7.27 18.45
C GLU A 71 5.87 8.46 17.86
N GLY A 72 6.09 9.49 18.69
CA GLY A 72 6.70 10.74 18.26
C GLY A 72 5.74 11.65 17.48
N GLU A 73 6.32 12.71 16.90
CA GLU A 73 5.56 13.70 16.12
C GLU A 73 5.54 13.35 14.63
N PRO A 74 4.36 13.40 13.99
CA PRO A 74 4.23 13.15 12.57
C PRO A 74 4.82 14.32 11.78
N ARG A 75 5.32 14.05 10.58
CA ARG A 75 5.96 15.07 9.74
C ARG A 75 5.27 15.17 8.38
N ALA A 76 5.17 16.40 7.89
CA ALA A 76 4.75 16.70 6.53
C ALA A 76 5.69 17.78 5.96
N GLU A 77 6.57 17.37 5.05
CA GLU A 77 7.44 18.25 4.28
C GLU A 77 6.74 18.56 2.96
N TYR A 78 5.96 19.66 2.95
CA TYR A 78 5.15 20.07 1.80
C TYR A 78 5.72 21.28 1.06
N THR A 79 6.78 21.89 1.57
CA THR A 79 7.47 23.04 0.93
C THR A 79 8.67 22.63 0.07
N THR A 80 9.08 21.36 0.15
CA THR A 80 10.19 20.76 -0.60
C THR A 80 9.67 19.71 -1.57
N TYR A 81 10.42 19.47 -2.64
CA TYR A 81 10.08 18.45 -3.64
C TYR A 81 11.04 17.24 -3.55
N PRO A 82 10.53 15.99 -3.59
CA PRO A 82 9.11 15.61 -3.55
C PRO A 82 8.48 15.93 -2.20
N GLY A 83 7.16 16.07 -2.15
CA GLY A 83 6.46 16.21 -0.87
C GLY A 83 6.54 14.91 -0.10
N VAL A 84 6.79 14.97 1.21
CA VAL A 84 6.94 13.78 2.06
C VAL A 84 6.06 13.89 3.28
N GLN A 85 5.36 12.81 3.60
CA GLN A 85 4.61 12.67 4.84
C GLN A 85 5.09 11.42 5.57
N THR A 86 5.40 11.52 6.86
CA THR A 86 5.86 10.40 7.68
C THR A 86 5.14 10.34 9.01
N ILE A 87 4.86 9.12 9.46
CA ILE A 87 4.40 8.83 10.83
C ILE A 87 5.09 7.55 11.32
N THR A 88 5.28 7.45 12.63
CA THR A 88 5.64 6.20 13.29
C THR A 88 4.54 5.85 14.28
N VAL A 89 4.16 4.57 14.32
CA VAL A 89 3.17 4.05 15.25
C VAL A 89 3.66 2.77 15.90
N THR A 90 3.19 2.51 17.11
CA THR A 90 3.25 1.20 17.75
C THR A 90 1.85 0.60 17.80
N ALA A 91 1.73 -0.71 17.66
CA ALA A 91 0.46 -1.42 17.72
C ALA A 91 0.68 -2.74 18.49
N ASP A 92 -0.03 -2.91 19.62
CA ASP A 92 0.08 -4.10 20.45
C ASP A 92 -1.29 -4.49 21.04
N PRO A 93 -1.86 -5.65 20.66
CA PRO A 93 -1.38 -6.55 19.61
C PRO A 93 -1.60 -5.95 18.21
N TYR A 94 -0.74 -6.32 17.26
CA TYR A 94 -0.91 -6.04 15.83
C TYR A 94 -1.07 -7.33 15.01
N ALA A 95 -0.22 -8.32 15.28
CA ALA A 95 -0.31 -9.67 14.75
C ALA A 95 -0.94 -10.60 15.78
N VAL A 96 -1.72 -11.56 15.29
CA VAL A 96 -2.34 -12.61 16.09
C VAL A 96 -1.40 -13.81 16.10
N ARG A 97 -1.16 -14.34 17.31
CA ARG A 97 -0.42 -15.57 17.51
C ARG A 97 -1.37 -16.72 17.77
N ASP A 98 -1.23 -17.78 16.99
CA ASP A 98 -2.01 -19.01 17.12
C ASP A 98 -1.08 -20.22 17.04
N GLY A 99 -0.77 -20.83 18.20
CA GLY A 99 0.24 -21.87 18.32
C GLY A 99 1.61 -21.43 17.80
N ASP A 100 2.07 -22.11 16.74
CA ASP A 100 3.32 -21.81 16.03
C ASP A 100 3.14 -20.82 14.87
N LEU A 101 1.93 -20.30 14.64
CA LEU A 101 1.66 -19.31 13.61
C LEU A 101 1.63 -17.90 14.20
N LEU A 102 2.13 -16.95 13.42
CA LEU A 102 1.95 -15.53 13.64
C LEU A 102 1.41 -14.94 12.32
N TYR A 103 0.28 -14.25 12.39
CA TYR A 103 -0.33 -13.68 11.19
C TYR A 103 -0.91 -12.30 11.44
N PHE A 104 -0.91 -11.48 10.40
CA PHE A 104 -1.44 -10.12 10.43
C PHE A 104 -1.88 -9.71 9.04
N THR A 105 -2.60 -8.59 8.98
CA THR A 105 -3.02 -7.98 7.72
C THR A 105 -2.16 -6.76 7.44
N LEU A 106 -1.64 -6.62 6.23
CA LEU A 106 -0.95 -5.41 5.80
C LEU A 106 -1.85 -4.18 6.01
N PRO A 107 -1.33 -3.03 6.47
CA PRO A 107 -2.14 -1.84 6.73
C PRO A 107 -2.92 -1.31 5.52
N ASP A 108 -2.42 -1.61 4.32
CA ASP A 108 -2.90 -1.06 3.06
C ASP A 108 -2.81 -2.11 1.94
N GLY A 109 -3.38 -1.84 0.77
CA GLY A 109 -3.41 -2.75 -0.36
C GLY A 109 -3.91 -2.08 -1.65
N MET A 110 -4.44 -2.88 -2.58
CA MET A 110 -4.89 -2.39 -3.90
C MET A 110 -6.42 -2.46 -4.09
N THR A 111 -7.18 -2.56 -2.99
CA THR A 111 -8.64 -2.74 -2.97
C THR A 111 -9.39 -1.72 -3.85
N ASP A 112 -9.08 -0.42 -3.71
CA ASP A 112 -9.83 0.65 -4.38
C ASP A 112 -9.13 1.20 -5.63
N LEU A 113 -8.14 0.45 -6.15
CA LEU A 113 -7.30 0.91 -7.25
C LEU A 113 -8.08 1.11 -8.55
N LEU A 114 -9.04 0.20 -8.85
CA LEU A 114 -9.76 0.18 -10.13
C LEU A 114 -11.07 0.98 -10.13
N ARG A 115 -11.60 1.37 -8.95
CA ARG A 115 -12.82 2.20 -8.79
C ARG A 115 -13.98 1.79 -9.71
N CYS A 116 -14.30 0.51 -9.70
CA CYS A 116 -15.42 -0.02 -10.47
C CYS A 116 -16.69 0.03 -9.61
N ASP A 117 -17.43 1.14 -9.71
CA ASP A 117 -18.59 1.41 -8.85
C ASP A 117 -19.91 0.78 -9.35
N ALA A 118 -19.94 0.26 -10.58
CA ALA A 118 -21.11 -0.36 -11.19
C ALA A 118 -20.92 -1.87 -11.31
N ASP A 119 -21.98 -2.65 -11.06
CA ASP A 119 -21.93 -4.10 -11.19
C ASP A 119 -21.98 -4.59 -12.65
N GLU A 120 -22.52 -3.76 -13.55
CA GLU A 120 -22.65 -4.06 -14.98
C GLU A 120 -22.49 -2.77 -15.82
N ARG A 121 -22.12 -2.92 -17.09
CA ARG A 121 -22.08 -1.80 -18.05
C ARG A 121 -22.55 -2.20 -19.43
N THR A 122 -23.36 -1.33 -20.03
CA THR A 122 -23.75 -1.41 -21.46
C THR A 122 -22.89 -0.52 -22.35
N LEU A 123 -22.20 0.47 -21.77
CA LEU A 123 -21.31 1.39 -22.46
C LEU A 123 -19.86 1.17 -22.00
N PRO A 124 -18.87 1.36 -22.91
CA PRO A 124 -17.46 1.29 -22.54
C PRO A 124 -17.12 2.17 -21.34
N LEU A 125 -16.15 1.72 -20.55
CA LEU A 125 -15.57 2.51 -19.47
C LEU A 125 -14.35 3.25 -20.03
N TYR A 126 -14.42 4.57 -20.02
CA TYR A 126 -13.27 5.42 -20.31
C TYR A 126 -12.56 5.82 -19.03
N ARG A 127 -11.26 5.52 -18.94
CA ARG A 127 -10.35 6.08 -17.94
C ARG A 127 -9.45 7.09 -18.63
N ASP A 128 -9.47 8.33 -18.17
CA ASP A 128 -8.79 9.48 -18.78
C ASP A 128 -7.44 9.82 -18.12
N THR A 129 -7.18 9.25 -16.94
CA THR A 129 -6.04 9.60 -16.09
C THR A 129 -4.96 8.52 -16.09
N PHE A 130 -3.71 8.98 -15.98
CA PHE A 130 -2.58 8.14 -15.61
C PHE A 130 -2.57 7.98 -14.10
N HIS A 131 -2.44 6.75 -13.61
CA HIS A 131 -2.21 6.48 -12.19
C HIS A 131 -1.05 5.51 -12.04
N ARG A 132 0.03 6.00 -11.41
CA ARG A 132 1.18 5.17 -11.08
C ARG A 132 1.37 5.12 -9.57
N GLU A 133 1.37 3.92 -9.03
CA GLU A 133 1.50 3.70 -7.60
C GLU A 133 2.53 2.62 -7.30
N LEU A 134 3.40 2.92 -6.34
CA LEU A 134 4.34 1.98 -5.76
C LEU A 134 4.06 1.89 -4.27
N MET A 135 3.69 0.71 -3.79
CA MET A 135 3.47 0.45 -2.37
C MET A 135 4.42 -0.66 -1.93
N ARG A 136 5.27 -0.37 -0.94
CA ARG A 136 6.29 -1.30 -0.46
C ARG A 136 6.14 -1.54 1.04
N PHE A 137 6.11 -2.80 1.42
CA PHE A 137 6.18 -3.26 2.80
C PHE A 137 7.52 -3.94 3.02
N ARG A 138 8.28 -3.48 4.02
CA ARG A 138 9.51 -4.10 4.50
C ARG A 138 9.25 -4.62 5.89
N ILE A 139 9.02 -5.92 6.00
CA ILE A 139 8.66 -6.59 7.24
C ILE A 139 9.92 -7.23 7.81
N ARG A 140 10.35 -6.78 8.99
CA ARG A 140 11.38 -7.46 9.76
C ARG A 140 10.71 -8.61 10.52
N VAL A 141 10.99 -9.82 10.07
CA VAL A 141 10.48 -11.06 10.65
C VAL A 141 11.15 -11.29 12.01
N PRO A 142 10.38 -11.62 13.07
CA PRO A 142 10.95 -11.87 14.38
C PRO A 142 11.84 -13.12 14.37
N GLU A 143 12.81 -13.16 15.27
CA GLU A 143 13.72 -14.30 15.39
C GLU A 143 12.96 -15.60 15.68
N GLY A 144 13.41 -16.68 15.04
CA GLY A 144 12.76 -17.98 15.15
C GLY A 144 11.45 -18.10 14.36
N PHE A 145 11.12 -17.15 13.49
CA PHE A 145 9.99 -17.26 12.55
C PHE A 145 10.47 -17.24 11.09
N SER A 146 9.66 -17.78 10.19
CA SER A 146 9.88 -17.70 8.73
C SER A 146 8.54 -17.63 7.98
N PRO A 147 8.47 -16.93 6.83
CA PRO A 147 7.26 -16.86 6.02
C PRO A 147 6.72 -18.25 5.64
N VAL A 148 5.40 -18.45 5.74
CA VAL A 148 4.77 -19.72 5.32
C VAL A 148 4.73 -19.84 3.80
N ARG A 149 4.53 -18.71 3.10
CA ARG A 149 4.47 -18.67 1.65
C ARG A 149 5.04 -17.36 1.14
N ASP A 150 6.08 -17.46 0.32
CA ASP A 150 6.51 -16.40 -0.57
C ASP A 150 5.88 -16.67 -1.96
N GLU A 151 4.98 -15.81 -2.40
CA GLU A 151 4.27 -15.99 -3.68
C GLU A 151 5.07 -15.48 -4.88
N GLY A 152 6.27 -14.93 -4.65
CA GLY A 152 7.12 -14.41 -5.70
C GLY A 152 6.47 -13.26 -6.47
N ARG A 153 6.63 -13.24 -7.79
CA ARG A 153 6.13 -12.18 -8.68
C ARG A 153 4.90 -12.64 -9.45
N ARG A 154 3.82 -11.87 -9.35
CA ARG A 154 2.58 -11.98 -10.15
C ARG A 154 2.31 -10.67 -10.86
N ALA A 155 2.04 -10.71 -12.16
CA ALA A 155 1.64 -9.53 -12.93
C ALA A 155 0.31 -9.81 -13.62
N ILE A 156 -0.58 -8.83 -13.60
CA ILE A 156 -1.90 -8.85 -14.21
C ILE A 156 -1.93 -7.73 -15.24
N MET A 157 -2.26 -8.07 -16.48
CA MET A 157 -2.62 -7.10 -17.51
C MET A 157 -4.11 -6.84 -17.41
N LEU A 158 -4.52 -5.57 -17.40
CA LEU A 158 -5.92 -5.22 -17.40
C LEU A 158 -6.55 -5.47 -18.79
N PRO A 159 -7.88 -5.65 -18.88
CA PRO A 159 -8.56 -5.87 -20.16
C PRO A 159 -8.39 -4.73 -21.18
N ASP A 160 -7.95 -3.55 -20.73
CA ASP A 160 -7.58 -2.44 -21.59
C ASP A 160 -6.31 -2.68 -22.44
N GLY A 161 -5.55 -3.74 -22.16
CA GLY A 161 -4.36 -4.16 -22.91
C GLY A 161 -3.11 -3.29 -22.72
N VAL A 162 -3.16 -2.23 -21.91
CA VAL A 162 -2.07 -1.26 -21.75
C VAL A 162 -1.67 -1.01 -20.30
N SER A 163 -2.53 -1.39 -19.36
CA SER A 163 -2.33 -1.18 -17.93
C SER A 163 -1.95 -2.46 -17.21
N THR A 164 -1.11 -2.35 -16.19
CA THR A 164 -0.58 -3.49 -15.46
C THR A 164 -0.60 -3.29 -13.96
N ILE A 165 -0.87 -4.36 -13.23
CA ILE A 165 -0.72 -4.43 -11.78
C ILE A 165 0.23 -5.57 -11.47
N THR A 166 1.30 -5.27 -10.74
CA THR A 166 2.31 -6.24 -10.32
C THR A 166 2.29 -6.34 -8.81
N ARG A 167 2.35 -7.57 -8.31
CA ARG A 167 2.73 -7.89 -6.93
C ARG A 167 4.03 -8.68 -6.96
N ALA A 168 4.99 -8.28 -6.14
CA ALA A 168 6.23 -9.01 -5.96
C ALA A 168 6.48 -9.24 -4.48
N SER A 169 6.99 -10.42 -4.15
CA SER A 169 7.38 -10.78 -2.80
C SER A 169 8.74 -11.46 -2.83
N ALA A 170 9.56 -11.16 -1.82
CA ALA A 170 10.88 -11.74 -1.64
C ALA A 170 11.28 -11.71 -0.16
N TYR A 171 11.58 -12.88 0.41
CA TYR A 171 12.17 -12.99 1.74
C TYR A 171 13.69 -13.20 1.68
N ASP A 172 14.42 -12.40 2.45
CA ASP A 172 15.86 -12.57 2.69
C ASP A 172 16.08 -13.17 4.10
N PRO A 173 16.52 -14.43 4.21
CA PRO A 173 16.77 -15.08 5.49
C PRO A 173 17.90 -14.45 6.32
N ASP A 174 18.92 -13.87 5.67
CA ASP A 174 20.10 -13.34 6.35
C ASP A 174 19.76 -12.04 7.09
N SER A 175 19.05 -11.15 6.41
CA SER A 175 18.56 -9.90 7.02
C SER A 175 17.24 -10.05 7.77
N ARG A 176 16.54 -11.19 7.58
CA ARG A 176 15.16 -11.46 8.04
C ARG A 176 14.17 -10.41 7.57
N ILE A 177 14.39 -9.85 6.39
CA ILE A 177 13.51 -8.85 5.79
C ILE A 177 12.66 -9.53 4.73
N TRP A 178 11.35 -9.55 4.95
CA TRP A 178 10.36 -9.91 3.94
C TRP A 178 9.86 -8.64 3.25
N THR A 179 10.14 -8.52 1.96
CA THR A 179 9.64 -7.41 1.15
C THR A 179 8.41 -7.85 0.35
N ILE A 180 7.34 -7.07 0.44
CA ILE A 180 6.15 -7.20 -0.40
C ILE A 180 5.95 -5.87 -1.11
N GLU A 181 5.83 -5.91 -2.44
CA GLU A 181 5.70 -4.73 -3.28
C GLU A 181 4.51 -4.87 -4.20
N TYR A 182 3.74 -3.78 -4.30
CA TYR A 182 2.70 -3.61 -5.31
C TYR A 182 3.07 -2.44 -6.21
N GLU A 183 2.98 -2.66 -7.51
CA GLU A 183 3.18 -1.64 -8.53
C GLU A 183 1.96 -1.61 -9.45
N ALA A 184 1.35 -0.45 -9.61
CA ALA A 184 0.28 -0.22 -10.58
C ALA A 184 0.77 0.81 -11.63
N ASP A 185 0.66 0.47 -12.90
CA ASP A 185 0.81 1.38 -14.04
C ASP A 185 -0.52 1.39 -14.79
N LEU A 186 -1.43 2.27 -14.38
CA LEU A 186 -2.73 2.46 -15.03
C LEU A 186 -2.61 3.60 -16.03
N ARG A 187 -2.96 3.32 -17.29
CA ARG A 187 -2.90 4.29 -18.38
C ARG A 187 -4.30 4.72 -18.79
N PRO A 188 -4.45 5.91 -19.41
CA PRO A 188 -5.67 6.28 -20.07
C PRO A 188 -6.02 5.25 -21.13
N ALA A 189 -7.22 4.70 -21.04
CA ALA A 189 -7.67 3.63 -21.92
C ALA A 189 -9.19 3.49 -21.89
N VAL A 190 -9.70 2.75 -22.87
CA VAL A 190 -11.10 2.34 -22.94
C VAL A 190 -11.16 0.85 -22.62
N THR A 191 -11.99 0.46 -21.65
CA THR A 191 -12.38 -0.93 -21.44
C THR A 191 -13.75 -1.12 -22.07
N GLU A 192 -13.86 -2.03 -23.03
CA GLU A 192 -15.13 -2.33 -23.68
C GLU A 192 -16.14 -2.92 -22.68
N ALA A 193 -17.44 -2.72 -22.93
CA ALA A 193 -18.50 -3.22 -22.06
C ALA A 193 -18.40 -4.75 -21.84
N ARG A 194 -18.08 -5.50 -22.89
CA ARG A 194 -17.90 -6.96 -22.85
C ARG A 194 -16.73 -7.43 -21.98
N ASP A 195 -15.76 -6.55 -21.74
CA ASP A 195 -14.53 -6.83 -21.01
C ASP A 195 -14.60 -6.28 -19.57
N TYR A 196 -15.73 -5.66 -19.20
CA TYR A 196 -15.93 -5.03 -17.89
C TYR A 196 -16.01 -6.04 -16.75
N ASP A 197 -16.65 -7.19 -16.96
CA ASP A 197 -16.75 -8.25 -15.96
C ASP A 197 -15.37 -8.73 -15.53
N ARG A 198 -14.43 -8.84 -16.49
CA ARG A 198 -13.06 -9.22 -16.18
C ARG A 198 -12.34 -8.15 -15.35
N LEU A 199 -12.62 -6.88 -15.60
CA LEU A 199 -12.09 -5.77 -14.79
C LEU A 199 -12.65 -5.82 -13.35
N LEU A 200 -13.94 -6.12 -13.19
CA LEU A 200 -14.58 -6.32 -11.89
C LEU A 200 -14.00 -7.50 -11.13
N GLU A 201 -13.80 -8.64 -11.79
CA GLU A 201 -13.14 -9.81 -11.21
C GLU A 201 -11.77 -9.46 -10.66
N ILE A 202 -10.93 -8.76 -11.44
CA ILE A 202 -9.60 -8.33 -10.99
C ILE A 202 -9.74 -7.38 -9.78
N GLY A 203 -10.69 -6.45 -9.80
CA GLY A 203 -10.94 -5.56 -8.65
C GLY A 203 -11.32 -6.33 -7.38
N ARG A 204 -12.21 -7.33 -7.52
CA ARG A 204 -12.61 -8.21 -6.41
C ARG A 204 -11.45 -9.06 -5.91
N GLU A 205 -10.63 -9.61 -6.80
CA GLU A 205 -9.42 -10.36 -6.46
C GLU A 205 -8.45 -9.49 -5.62
N LEU A 206 -8.17 -8.26 -6.07
CA LEU A 206 -7.30 -7.31 -5.35
C LEU A 206 -7.86 -6.87 -3.98
N ALA A 207 -9.18 -6.94 -3.83
CA ALA A 207 -9.89 -6.62 -2.60
C ALA A 207 -9.91 -7.78 -1.59
N LEU A 208 -9.56 -9.00 -1.98
CA LEU A 208 -9.62 -10.17 -1.10
C LEU A 208 -8.71 -9.97 0.13
N PRO A 209 -9.18 -10.30 1.36
CA PRO A 209 -8.35 -10.24 2.56
C PRO A 209 -7.05 -11.05 2.45
N ALA A 210 -7.08 -12.15 1.69
CA ALA A 210 -5.93 -13.01 1.44
C ALA A 210 -4.77 -12.27 0.74
N GLU A 211 -5.04 -11.26 -0.09
CA GLU A 211 -3.99 -10.47 -0.75
C GLU A 211 -3.12 -9.69 0.26
N ARG A 212 -3.74 -9.31 1.39
CA ARG A 212 -3.10 -8.52 2.45
C ARG A 212 -2.70 -9.36 3.65
N THR A 213 -3.07 -10.63 3.71
CA THR A 213 -2.77 -11.49 4.85
C THR A 213 -1.34 -12.01 4.75
N VAL A 214 -0.58 -11.83 5.82
CA VAL A 214 0.80 -12.27 5.95
C VAL A 214 0.86 -13.32 7.04
N ILE A 215 1.43 -14.49 6.71
CA ILE A 215 1.51 -15.63 7.64
C ILE A 215 2.97 -16.07 7.74
N MET A 216 3.43 -16.22 8.98
CA MET A 216 4.72 -16.80 9.30
C MET A 216 4.57 -17.91 10.34
N ARG A 217 5.52 -18.84 10.33
CA ARG A 217 5.56 -19.98 11.22
C ARG A 217 6.82 -19.91 12.06
N LYS A 218 6.70 -20.30 13.32
CA LYS A 218 7.82 -20.50 14.21
C LYS A 218 8.64 -21.69 13.70
N ASN A 219 9.94 -21.49 13.52
CA ASN A 219 10.86 -22.55 13.17
C ASN A 219 10.88 -23.54 14.34
N GLY A 220 10.72 -24.83 14.05
CA GLY A 220 10.75 -25.89 15.07
C GLY A 220 12.02 -25.77 15.92
N SER A 221 11.84 -25.82 17.24
CA SER A 221 12.96 -25.92 18.19
C SER A 221 13.68 -27.26 18.05
#